data_AF-A0A7S3LKX7-F1
#
_entry.id   AF-A0A7S3LKX7-F1
#
_cell.length_a   1.000
_cell.length_b   1.000
_cell.length_c   1.000
_cell.angle_alpha   90.00
_cell.angle_beta   90.00
_cell.angle_gamma   90.00
#
_symmetry.space_group_name_H-M   'P 1'
#
loop_
_entity.id
_entity.type
_entity.pdbx_description
1 polymer ?
#
loop_
_entity_poly.entity_id
_entity_poly.type
_entity_poly.pdbx_seq_one_letter_code
_entity_poly.pdbx_strand_id
1 'polypeptide(L)'
;MVDLYENRGLPREKAQVVVKTMAKYRDFFIDVMMCEELKLQVPDEDDNPAKEGFVTFVSFLIFGFLPLIGYAISPLLFNGMSETTLFVVACGITMTVLFILGAFKSKFSTKSWVRSGLEFLLLGSAAATTSYFTGLVVKSLGEEWFAAHPQ
;
A
#
# COMPACT_ATOMS: atom_id res chain seq x y z
N MET A 1 29.68 -14.08 3.30
CA MET A 1 30.47 -14.20 2.05
C MET A 1 31.35 -15.48 1.84
N VAL A 2 32.31 -15.87 2.71
CA VAL A 2 33.18 -17.05 2.39
C VAL A 2 32.36 -18.35 2.30
N ASP A 3 31.46 -18.57 3.26
CA ASP A 3 30.57 -19.74 3.27
C ASP A 3 29.65 -19.78 2.04
N LEU A 4 29.25 -18.61 1.51
CA LEU A 4 28.44 -18.50 0.29
C LEU A 4 29.17 -19.10 -0.92
N TYR A 5 30.45 -18.78 -1.11
CA TYR A 5 31.24 -19.31 -2.22
C TYR A 5 31.63 -20.78 -2.00
N GLU A 6 31.82 -21.19 -0.75
CA GLU A 6 32.03 -22.60 -0.40
C GLU A 6 30.82 -23.46 -0.75
N ASN A 7 29.62 -22.99 -0.40
CA ASN A 7 28.35 -23.62 -0.78
C ASN A 7 28.10 -23.63 -2.30
N ARG A 8 28.78 -22.75 -3.06
CA ARG A 8 28.78 -22.77 -4.53
C ARG A 8 29.82 -23.71 -5.15
N GLY A 9 30.63 -24.37 -4.34
CA GLY A 9 31.61 -25.37 -4.78
C GLY A 9 33.08 -24.89 -4.78
N LEU A 10 33.40 -23.71 -4.24
CA LEU A 10 34.81 -23.32 -4.06
C LEU A 10 35.40 -23.97 -2.80
N PRO A 11 36.63 -24.52 -2.86
CA PRO A 11 37.37 -24.88 -1.65
C PRO A 11 37.56 -23.67 -0.73
N ARG A 12 37.45 -23.88 0.59
CA ARG A 12 37.58 -22.85 1.65
C ARG A 12 38.73 -21.89 1.42
N GLU A 13 39.93 -22.40 1.12
CA GLU A 13 41.13 -21.59 0.88
C GLU A 13 40.98 -20.65 -0.33
N LYS A 14 40.38 -21.14 -1.43
CA LYS A 14 40.14 -20.33 -2.64
C LYS A 14 39.05 -19.29 -2.39
N ALA A 15 37.98 -19.67 -1.68
CA ALA A 15 36.91 -18.75 -1.30
C ALA A 15 37.44 -17.59 -0.43
N GLN A 16 38.34 -17.88 0.53
CA GLN A 16 38.99 -16.85 1.34
C GLN A 16 39.83 -15.88 0.49
N VAL A 17 40.60 -16.38 -0.47
CA VAL A 17 41.40 -15.53 -1.36
C VAL A 17 40.52 -14.62 -2.22
N VAL A 18 39.42 -15.16 -2.77
CA VAL A 18 38.46 -14.37 -3.56
C VAL A 18 37.84 -13.27 -2.71
N VAL A 19 37.25 -13.62 -1.57
CA VAL A 19 36.60 -12.65 -0.67
C VAL A 19 37.60 -11.58 -0.19
N LYS A 20 38.82 -11.98 0.19
CA LYS A 20 39.86 -11.04 0.63
C LYS A 20 40.34 -10.12 -0.49
N THR A 21 40.32 -10.58 -1.73
CA THR A 21 40.65 -9.75 -2.90
C THR A 21 39.52 -8.78 -3.20
N MET A 22 38.27 -9.24 -3.17
CA MET A 22 37.09 -8.39 -3.35
C MET A 22 36.99 -7.31 -2.26
N ALA A 23 37.30 -7.65 -1.02
CA ALA A 23 37.27 -6.71 0.11
C ALA A 23 38.21 -5.50 -0.04
N LYS A 24 39.17 -5.53 -0.99
CA LYS A 24 39.99 -4.36 -1.34
C LYS A 24 39.19 -3.29 -2.10
N TYR A 25 38.09 -3.67 -2.75
CA TYR A 25 37.22 -2.81 -3.54
C TYR A 25 35.87 -2.72 -2.84
N ARG A 26 35.74 -1.76 -1.91
CA ARG A 26 34.60 -1.68 -0.98
C ARG A 26 33.25 -1.64 -1.70
N ASP A 27 33.08 -0.77 -2.68
CA ASP A 27 31.80 -0.57 -3.36
C ASP A 27 31.38 -1.84 -4.11
N PHE A 28 32.27 -2.38 -4.94
CA PHE A 28 32.08 -3.67 -5.61
C PHE A 28 31.77 -4.81 -4.64
N PHE A 29 32.45 -4.88 -3.49
CA PHE A 29 32.20 -5.91 -2.49
C PHE A 29 30.81 -5.80 -1.85
N ILE A 30 30.37 -4.57 -1.54
CA ILE A 30 29.03 -4.30 -1.00
C ILE A 30 27.96 -4.67 -2.02
N ASP A 31 28.12 -4.28 -3.29
CA ASP A 31 27.16 -4.59 -4.35
C ASP A 31 26.97 -6.11 -4.52
N VAL A 32 28.10 -6.85 -4.55
CA VAL A 32 28.05 -8.30 -4.64
C VAL A 32 27.42 -8.91 -3.39
N MET A 33 27.72 -8.40 -2.19
CA MET A 33 27.08 -8.88 -0.96
C MET A 33 25.57 -8.61 -0.96
N MET A 34 25.14 -7.43 -1.39
CA MET A 34 23.72 -7.08 -1.49
C MET A 34 22.98 -8.01 -2.46
N CYS A 35 23.51 -8.21 -3.66
CA CYS A 35 22.91 -9.08 -4.66
C CYS A 35 22.96 -10.56 -4.26
N GLU A 36 24.10 -11.03 -3.76
CA GLU A 36 24.36 -12.46 -3.65
C GLU A 36 24.11 -13.05 -2.28
N GLU A 37 24.44 -12.33 -1.21
CA GLU A 37 24.22 -12.77 0.17
C GLU A 37 22.85 -12.32 0.69
N LEU A 38 22.49 -11.05 0.50
CA LEU A 38 21.22 -10.50 1.02
C LEU A 38 20.03 -10.67 0.05
N LYS A 39 20.29 -10.99 -1.23
CA LYS A 39 19.26 -11.08 -2.28
C LYS A 39 18.45 -9.79 -2.42
N LEU A 40 19.08 -8.65 -2.17
CA LEU A 40 18.52 -7.32 -2.34
C LEU A 40 18.98 -6.73 -3.67
N GLN A 41 18.18 -5.80 -4.20
CA GLN A 41 18.62 -4.97 -5.32
C GLN A 41 19.56 -3.88 -4.78
N VAL A 42 20.58 -3.56 -5.56
CA VAL A 42 21.46 -2.42 -5.27
C VAL A 42 20.65 -1.15 -5.57
N PRO A 43 20.56 -0.19 -4.63
CA PRO A 43 19.85 1.06 -4.87
C PRO A 43 20.46 1.81 -6.06
N ASP A 44 19.62 2.37 -6.92
CA ASP A 44 20.09 3.26 -7.98
C ASP A 44 20.54 4.60 -7.38
N GLU A 45 21.46 5.32 -8.04
CA GLU A 45 21.94 6.62 -7.54
C GLU A 45 20.81 7.67 -7.42
N ASP A 46 19.72 7.49 -8.16
CA ASP A 46 18.53 8.33 -8.15
C ASP A 46 17.50 7.95 -7.06
N ASP A 47 17.69 6.82 -6.38
CA ASP A 47 16.78 6.35 -5.32
C ASP A 47 16.95 7.21 -4.07
N ASN A 48 15.94 8.03 -3.82
CA ASN A 48 15.90 8.92 -2.66
C ASN A 48 14.68 8.57 -1.79
N PRO A 49 14.87 7.92 -0.63
CA PRO A 49 13.78 7.50 0.25
C PRO A 49 12.86 8.65 0.68
N ALA A 50 13.40 9.86 0.86
CA ALA A 50 12.60 11.02 1.23
C ALA A 50 11.70 11.48 0.07
N LYS A 51 12.21 11.43 -1.17
CA LYS A 51 11.45 11.76 -2.38
C LYS A 51 10.35 10.72 -2.63
N GLU A 52 10.68 9.43 -2.54
CA GLU A 52 9.72 8.33 -2.71
C GLU A 52 8.61 8.38 -1.64
N GLY A 53 8.99 8.62 -0.38
CA GLY A 53 8.04 8.82 0.71
C GLY A 53 7.12 10.02 0.46
N PHE A 54 7.67 11.13 -0.02
CA PHE A 54 6.88 12.32 -0.36
C PHE A 54 5.90 12.06 -1.51
N VAL A 55 6.33 11.40 -2.58
CA VAL A 55 5.46 11.02 -3.71
C VAL A 55 4.33 10.10 -3.25
N THR A 56 4.64 9.12 -2.38
CA THR A 56 3.65 8.21 -1.81
C THR A 56 2.65 8.96 -0.94
N PHE A 57 3.11 9.89 -0.10
CA PHE A 57 2.26 10.72 0.76
C PHE A 57 1.29 11.59 -0.06
N VAL A 58 1.80 12.32 -1.06
CA VAL A 58 0.96 13.17 -1.92
C VAL A 58 -0.03 12.34 -2.72
N SER A 59 0.40 11.18 -3.24
CA SER A 59 -0.51 10.25 -3.93
C SER A 59 -1.62 9.77 -3.00
N PHE A 60 -1.29 9.38 -1.78
CA PHE A 60 -2.27 8.94 -0.78
C PHE A 60 -3.27 10.04 -0.43
N LEU A 61 -2.80 11.29 -0.25
CA LEU A 61 -3.68 12.42 -0.01
C LEU A 61 -4.65 12.64 -1.17
N ILE A 62 -4.15 12.70 -2.41
CA ILE A 62 -4.98 12.96 -3.59
C ILE A 62 -6.03 11.85 -3.75
N PHE A 63 -5.60 10.58 -3.80
CA PHE A 63 -6.52 9.46 -4.02
C PHE A 63 -7.43 9.18 -2.82
N GLY A 64 -6.97 9.44 -1.60
CA GLY A 64 -7.78 9.33 -0.38
C GLY A 64 -8.85 10.43 -0.26
N PHE A 65 -8.60 11.62 -0.83
CA PHE A 65 -9.59 12.70 -0.85
C PHE A 65 -10.73 12.48 -1.82
N LEU A 66 -10.55 11.71 -2.90
CA LEU A 66 -11.59 11.52 -3.92
C LEU A 66 -12.94 11.03 -3.34
N PRO A 67 -12.99 9.94 -2.53
CA PRO A 67 -14.24 9.50 -1.91
C PRO A 67 -14.82 10.54 -0.93
N LEU A 68 -13.97 11.23 -0.17
CA LEU A 68 -14.38 12.25 0.80
C LEU A 68 -15.01 13.46 0.11
N ILE A 69 -14.44 13.91 -1.00
CA ILE A 69 -14.99 14.99 -1.83
C ILE A 69 -16.36 14.56 -2.39
N GLY A 70 -16.47 13.32 -2.88
CA GLY A 70 -17.74 12.77 -3.34
C GLY A 70 -18.83 12.86 -2.28
N TYR A 71 -18.51 12.48 -1.04
CA TYR A 71 -19.42 12.56 0.10
C TYR A 71 -19.71 14.00 0.57
N ALA A 72 -18.72 14.88 0.59
CA ALA A 72 -18.89 16.26 1.05
C ALA A 72 -19.66 17.14 0.05
N ILE A 73 -19.49 16.89 -1.25
CA ILE A 73 -20.10 17.66 -2.33
C ILE A 73 -21.48 17.11 -2.71
N SER A 74 -21.76 15.81 -2.55
CA SER A 74 -23.07 15.25 -2.92
C SER A 74 -24.28 15.97 -2.29
N PRO A 75 -24.27 16.39 -1.01
CA PRO A 75 -25.39 17.10 -0.41
C PRO A 75 -25.56 18.52 -0.98
N LEU A 76 -24.44 19.17 -1.38
CA LEU A 76 -24.44 20.52 -1.95
C LEU A 76 -24.97 20.55 -3.39
N LEU A 77 -24.72 19.51 -4.17
CA LEU A 77 -25.19 19.41 -5.57
C LEU A 77 -26.62 18.89 -5.69
N PHE A 78 -27.05 18.04 -4.75
CA PHE A 78 -28.36 17.39 -4.78
C PHE A 78 -29.21 17.84 -3.58
N ASN A 79 -29.61 19.11 -3.57
CA ASN A 79 -30.53 19.65 -2.57
C ASN A 79 -31.88 18.90 -2.62
N GLY A 80 -32.30 18.34 -1.48
CA GLY A 80 -33.61 17.70 -1.31
C GLY A 80 -33.63 16.17 -1.40
N MET A 81 -32.48 15.51 -1.51
CA MET A 81 -32.41 14.03 -1.44
C MET A 81 -32.44 13.52 0.00
N SER A 82 -33.11 12.37 0.20
CA SER A 82 -33.06 11.62 1.47
C SER A 82 -31.63 11.16 1.79
N GLU A 83 -31.29 11.09 3.09
CA GLU A 83 -29.99 10.60 3.58
C GLU A 83 -29.62 9.23 2.99
N THR A 84 -30.61 8.35 2.81
CA THR A 84 -30.40 7.03 2.21
C THR A 84 -29.92 7.11 0.77
N THR A 85 -30.46 8.05 -0.01
CA THR A 85 -30.08 8.25 -1.42
C THR A 85 -28.67 8.82 -1.51
N LEU A 86 -28.32 9.78 -0.65
CA LEU A 86 -26.97 10.35 -0.57
C LEU A 86 -25.93 9.28 -0.22
N PHE A 87 -26.26 8.39 0.71
CA PHE A 87 -25.39 7.27 1.08
C PHE A 87 -25.13 6.32 -0.11
N VAL A 88 -26.18 5.93 -0.85
CA VAL A 88 -26.05 5.05 -2.02
C VAL A 88 -25.21 5.70 -3.13
N VAL A 89 -25.41 7.01 -3.37
CA VAL A 89 -24.61 7.77 -4.34
C VAL A 89 -23.14 7.80 -3.92
N ALA A 90 -22.84 8.08 -2.64
CA ALA A 90 -21.48 8.08 -2.12
C ALA A 90 -20.80 6.71 -2.23
N CYS A 91 -21.53 5.62 -1.96
CA CYS A 91 -21.04 4.26 -2.19
C CYS A 91 -20.72 4.01 -3.68
N GLY A 92 -21.59 4.44 -4.59
CA GLY A 92 -21.38 4.30 -6.04
C GLY A 92 -20.15 5.06 -6.54
N ILE A 93 -19.96 6.30 -6.07
CA ILE A 93 -18.76 7.11 -6.38
C ILE A 93 -17.51 6.38 -5.86
N THR A 94 -17.53 5.93 -4.60
CA THR A 94 -16.39 5.24 -3.98
C THR A 94 -16.03 3.95 -4.72
N MET A 95 -17.02 3.13 -5.09
CA MET A 95 -16.81 1.93 -5.90
C MET A 95 -16.17 2.25 -7.25
N THR A 96 -16.62 3.32 -7.90
CA THR A 96 -16.09 3.76 -9.20
C THR A 96 -14.63 4.19 -9.07
N VAL A 97 -14.30 4.97 -8.03
CA VAL A 97 -12.93 5.42 -7.75
C VAL A 97 -12.02 4.21 -7.45
N LEU A 98 -12.46 3.27 -6.62
CA LEU A 98 -11.68 2.06 -6.30
C LEU A 98 -11.44 1.18 -7.52
N PHE A 99 -12.45 1.00 -8.38
CA PHE A 99 -12.31 0.24 -9.61
C PHE A 99 -11.32 0.91 -10.57
N ILE A 100 -11.43 2.23 -10.77
CA ILE A 100 -10.50 3.01 -11.60
C ILE A 100 -9.08 2.88 -11.05
N LEU A 101 -8.88 3.03 -9.74
CA LEU A 101 -7.56 2.89 -9.10
C LEU A 101 -6.97 1.49 -9.33
N GLY A 102 -7.79 0.44 -9.16
CA GLY A 102 -7.38 -0.93 -9.44
C GLY A 102 -7.07 -1.18 -10.92
N ALA A 103 -7.80 -0.56 -11.84
CA ALA A 103 -7.54 -0.61 -13.28
C ALA A 103 -6.24 0.13 -13.65
N PHE A 104 -5.97 1.30 -13.07
CA PHE A 104 -4.69 2.00 -13.25
C PHE A 104 -3.51 1.16 -12.75
N LYS A 105 -3.65 0.49 -11.60
CA LYS A 105 -2.64 -0.44 -11.09
C LYS A 105 -2.31 -1.54 -12.10
N SER A 106 -3.31 -2.01 -12.86
CA SER A 106 -3.10 -3.08 -13.83
C SER A 106 -2.18 -2.67 -14.98
N LYS A 107 -2.02 -1.37 -15.27
CA LYS A 107 -1.09 -0.91 -16.33
C LYS A 107 0.37 -1.28 -16.02
N PHE A 108 0.70 -1.38 -14.74
CA PHE A 108 2.04 -1.74 -14.26
C PHE A 108 2.14 -3.21 -13.81
N SER A 109 1.09 -4.00 -14.02
CA SER A 109 1.03 -5.42 -13.65
C SER A 109 0.70 -6.27 -14.88
N THR A 110 1.05 -7.55 -14.86
CA THR A 110 0.71 -8.50 -15.94
C THR A 110 -0.75 -8.97 -15.89
N LYS A 111 -1.55 -8.49 -14.93
CA LYS A 111 -2.97 -8.84 -14.75
C LYS A 111 -3.89 -8.00 -15.65
N SER A 112 -5.04 -8.56 -16.04
CA SER A 112 -6.06 -7.81 -16.78
C SER A 112 -6.69 -6.71 -15.92
N TRP A 113 -6.98 -5.57 -16.56
CA TRP A 113 -7.57 -4.38 -15.93
C TRP A 113 -8.86 -4.63 -15.17
N VAL A 114 -9.77 -5.41 -15.74
CA VAL A 114 -11.03 -5.78 -15.08
C VAL A 114 -10.78 -6.60 -13.81
N ARG A 115 -9.84 -7.56 -13.83
CA ARG A 115 -9.54 -8.39 -12.65
C ARG A 115 -8.92 -7.56 -11.54
N SER A 116 -7.96 -6.69 -11.87
CA SER A 116 -7.32 -5.81 -10.89
C SER A 116 -8.31 -4.79 -10.29
N GLY A 117 -9.21 -4.24 -11.12
CA GLY A 117 -10.30 -3.37 -10.65
C GLY A 117 -11.27 -4.09 -9.70
N LEU A 118 -11.69 -5.31 -10.03
CA LEU A 118 -12.54 -6.13 -9.16
C LEU A 118 -11.83 -6.53 -7.86
N GLU A 119 -10.55 -6.89 -7.90
CA GLU A 119 -9.75 -7.16 -6.70
C GLU A 119 -9.77 -5.95 -5.74
N PHE A 120 -9.55 -4.74 -6.26
CA PHE A 120 -9.59 -3.51 -5.46
C PHE A 120 -10.97 -3.19 -4.90
N LEU A 121 -12.02 -3.41 -5.70
CA LEU A 121 -13.40 -3.20 -5.27
C LEU A 121 -13.78 -4.14 -4.13
N LEU A 122 -13.41 -5.43 -4.23
CA LEU A 122 -13.66 -6.44 -3.19
C LEU A 122 -12.89 -6.17 -1.90
N LEU A 123 -11.61 -5.76 -2.00
CA LEU A 123 -10.81 -5.38 -0.84
C LEU A 123 -11.37 -4.13 -0.16
N GLY A 124 -11.74 -3.12 -0.95
CA GLY A 124 -12.33 -1.89 -0.45
C GLY A 124 -13.69 -2.10 0.19
N SER A 125 -14.54 -2.95 -0.40
CA SER A 125 -15.85 -3.29 0.20
C SER A 125 -15.68 -4.05 1.51
N ALA A 126 -14.78 -5.04 1.58
CA ALA A 126 -14.50 -5.75 2.82
C ALA A 126 -13.98 -4.80 3.94
N ALA A 127 -13.09 -3.87 3.60
CA ALA A 127 -12.60 -2.87 4.53
C ALA A 127 -13.71 -1.91 4.99
N ALA A 128 -14.54 -1.43 4.06
CA ALA A 128 -15.65 -0.53 4.36
C ALA A 128 -16.68 -1.21 5.27
N THR A 129 -17.04 -2.46 4.99
CA THR A 129 -17.94 -3.26 5.84
C THR A 129 -17.36 -3.43 7.24
N THR A 130 -16.09 -3.78 7.36
CA THR A 130 -15.41 -3.94 8.66
C THR A 130 -15.40 -2.64 9.45
N SER A 131 -15.11 -1.51 8.79
CA SER A 131 -15.12 -0.18 9.39
C SER A 131 -16.53 0.22 9.86
N TYR A 132 -17.56 -0.03 9.05
CA TYR A 132 -18.95 0.24 9.40
C TYR A 132 -19.40 -0.58 10.62
N PHE A 133 -19.10 -1.88 10.66
CA PHE A 133 -19.40 -2.73 11.83
C PHE A 133 -18.69 -2.24 13.09
N THR A 134 -17.42 -1.86 12.97
CA THR A 134 -16.67 -1.29 14.09
C THR A 134 -17.34 -0.02 14.61
N GLY A 135 -17.80 0.85 13.70
CA GLY A 135 -18.56 2.05 14.04
C GLY A 135 -19.87 1.74 14.79
N LEU A 136 -20.60 0.69 14.38
CA LEU A 136 -21.82 0.25 15.07
C LEU A 136 -21.54 -0.24 16.50
N VAL A 137 -20.48 -1.03 16.68
CA VAL A 137 -20.07 -1.53 18.00
C VAL A 137 -19.71 -0.35 18.92
N VAL A 138 -18.90 0.58 18.43
CA VAL A 138 -18.51 1.79 19.19
C VAL A 138 -19.74 2.64 19.55
N LYS A 139 -20.68 2.80 18.62
CA LYS A 139 -21.94 3.51 18.88
C LYS A 139 -22.72 2.85 20.02
N SER A 140 -22.89 1.52 19.98
CA SER A 140 -23.64 0.79 21.01
C SER A 140 -23.01 0.92 22.40
N LEU A 141 -21.69 0.81 22.50
CA LEU A 141 -20.96 0.98 23.76
C LEU A 141 -21.05 2.42 24.28
N GLY A 142 -21.01 3.41 23.37
CA GLY A 142 -21.21 4.81 23.71
C GLY A 142 -22.60 5.05 24.30
N GLU A 143 -23.65 4.56 23.65
CA GLU A 143 -25.03 4.68 24.13
C GLU A 143 -25.21 4.06 25.53
N GLU A 144 -24.63 2.88 25.77
CA GLU A 144 -24.62 2.25 27.10
C GLU A 144 -23.87 3.07 28.16
N TRP A 145 -22.70 3.63 27.80
CA TRP A 145 -21.89 4.45 28.72
C TRP A 145 -22.59 5.75 29.11
N PHE A 146 -23.18 6.46 28.14
CA PHE A 146 -23.92 7.70 28.38
C PHE A 146 -25.23 7.44 29.13
N ALA A 147 -25.89 6.30 28.91
CA ALA A 147 -27.05 5.88 29.70
C ALA A 147 -26.70 5.57 31.16
N ALA A 148 -25.50 5.04 31.43
CA ALA A 148 -25.02 4.74 32.79
C ALA A 148 -24.53 5.98 33.56
N HIS A 149 -24.12 7.04 32.87
CA HIS A 149 -23.66 8.30 33.48
C HIS A 149 -24.41 9.52 32.89
N PRO A 150 -25.71 9.67 33.21
CA PRO A 150 -26.46 10.85 32.81
C PRO A 150 -25.86 12.10 33.48
N GLN A 151 -25.59 13.13 32.66
CA GLN A 151 -25.18 14.46 33.12
C GLN A 151 -26.36 15.19 33.79
#